data_AF-A0A817MUQ8-F1
#
_entry.id   AF-A0A817MUQ8-F1
#
_cell.length_a   1.000
_cell.length_b   1.000
_cell.length_c   1.000
_cell.angle_alpha   90.00
_cell.angle_beta   90.00
_cell.angle_gamma   90.00
#
_symmetry.space_group_name_H-M   'P 1'
#
loop_
_entity.id
_entity.type
_entity.pdbx_description
1 polymer ?
#
loop_
_entity_poly.entity_id
_entity_poly.type
_entity_poly.pdbx_seq_one_letter_code
_entity_poly.pdbx_strand_id
1 'polypeptide(L)'
;MTTVSKTLSFIFSQKGKPLLMMNNFLSKLNKTTNTKKYYRCENPQCTMTLRTDINDVLIRTKDHHNHPPEPEQIEVRKLKHVIKERAKNETTPKPKIYDEETARFCLTSLAIAIVPSQREISTRILYIR
;
A
#
# COMPACT_ATOMS: atom_id res chain seq x y z
N MET A 1 -14.20 -16.45 -23.78
CA MET A 1 -14.01 -16.29 -22.33
C MET A 1 -13.00 -15.18 -22.11
N THR A 2 -13.47 -13.96 -21.82
CA THR A 2 -12.60 -12.78 -21.70
C THR A 2 -11.80 -12.90 -20.40
N THR A 3 -10.54 -13.28 -20.48
CA THR A 3 -9.64 -13.29 -19.32
C THR A 3 -9.35 -11.84 -18.94
N VAL A 4 -10.13 -11.30 -18.00
CA VAL A 4 -9.82 -10.01 -17.38
C VAL A 4 -8.47 -10.17 -16.68
N SER A 5 -7.42 -9.65 -17.31
CA SER A 5 -6.07 -9.66 -16.75
C SER A 5 -6.07 -8.84 -15.46
N LYS A 6 -5.93 -9.53 -14.33
CA LYS A 6 -5.97 -8.92 -13.01
C LYS A 6 -4.60 -8.30 -12.73
N THR A 7 -4.48 -6.99 -12.82
CA THR A 7 -3.22 -6.27 -12.60
C THR A 7 -2.80 -6.35 -11.13
N LEU A 8 -1.62 -6.91 -10.89
CA LEU A 8 -0.95 -6.89 -9.59
C LEU A 8 -0.01 -5.70 -9.53
N SER A 9 0.09 -5.06 -8.36
CA SER A 9 1.07 -4.00 -8.11
C SER A 9 1.52 -4.05 -6.65
N PHE A 10 2.60 -3.36 -6.34
CA PHE A 10 3.13 -3.29 -4.99
C PHE A 10 2.95 -1.90 -4.40
N ILE A 11 2.62 -1.85 -3.12
CA ILE A 11 2.74 -0.67 -2.30
C ILE A 11 3.50 -1.02 -1.03
N PHE A 12 3.79 -0.02 -0.19
CA PHE A 12 4.49 -0.25 1.07
C PHE A 12 3.55 -0.06 2.26
N SER A 13 3.68 -0.95 3.24
CA SER A 13 3.09 -0.80 4.57
C SER A 13 3.68 0.41 5.29
N GLN A 14 3.05 0.82 6.39
CA GLN A 14 3.55 1.92 7.22
C GLN A 14 5.00 1.70 7.72
N LYS A 15 5.41 0.43 7.89
CA LYS A 15 6.75 0.01 8.32
C LYS A 15 7.71 -0.27 7.15
N GLY A 16 7.33 0.07 5.91
CA GLY A 16 8.18 -0.12 4.73
C GLY A 16 8.23 -1.54 4.16
N LYS A 17 7.49 -2.50 4.71
CA LYS A 17 7.37 -3.84 4.11
C LYS A 17 6.46 -3.79 2.87
N PRO A 18 6.79 -4.48 1.77
CA PRO A 18 5.95 -4.51 0.58
C PRO A 18 4.63 -5.25 0.86
N LEU A 19 3.56 -4.74 0.26
CA LEU A 19 2.22 -5.31 0.24
C LEU A 19 1.82 -5.49 -1.22
N LEU A 20 1.22 -6.64 -1.53
CA LEU A 20 0.65 -6.88 -2.84
C LEU A 20 -0.75 -6.27 -2.90
N MET A 21 -0.98 -5.44 -3.90
CA MET A 21 -2.26 -4.83 -4.21
C MET A 21 -2.92 -5.54 -5.39
N MET A 22 -4.17 -5.95 -5.20
CA MET A 22 -4.99 -6.59 -6.22
C MET A 22 -6.44 -6.12 -6.04
N ASN A 23 -7.02 -5.47 -7.05
CA ASN A 23 -8.38 -4.91 -7.00
C ASN A 23 -8.65 -4.05 -5.75
N ASN A 24 -7.71 -3.17 -5.40
CA ASN A 24 -7.81 -2.28 -4.23
C ASN A 24 -7.90 -3.02 -2.87
N PHE A 25 -7.52 -4.29 -2.83
CA PHE A 25 -7.24 -5.04 -1.61
C PHE A 25 -5.75 -5.18 -1.42
N LEU A 26 -5.31 -5.04 -0.16
CA LEU A 26 -3.93 -5.22 0.23
C LEU A 26 -3.72 -6.58 0.88
N SER A 27 -2.63 -7.22 0.49
CA SER A 27 -2.23 -8.51 1.01
C SER A 27 -0.76 -8.48 1.46
N LYS A 28 -0.51 -9.01 2.64
CA LYS A 28 0.83 -9.17 3.21
C LYS A 28 1.42 -10.51 2.78
N LEU A 29 2.72 -10.52 2.49
CA LEU A 29 3.45 -11.76 2.26
C LEU A 29 3.41 -12.61 3.52
N ASN A 30 2.93 -13.85 3.40
CA ASN A 30 2.82 -14.80 4.49
C ASN A 30 3.95 -15.84 4.46
N LYS A 31 4.28 -16.36 3.27
CA LYS A 31 5.34 -17.35 3.08
C LYS A 31 5.86 -17.30 1.65
N THR A 32 7.16 -17.50 1.49
CA THR A 32 7.78 -17.80 0.19
C THR A 32 8.25 -19.25 0.18
N THR A 33 8.14 -19.89 -0.98
CA THR A 33 8.70 -21.20 -1.30
C THR A 33 9.57 -21.05 -2.54
N ASN A 34 10.33 -22.08 -2.91
CA ASN A 34 11.23 -22.04 -4.06
C ASN A 34 10.52 -21.66 -5.38
N THR A 35 9.22 -21.93 -5.49
CA THR A 35 8.45 -21.70 -6.72
C THR A 35 7.31 -20.70 -6.58
N LYS A 36 6.87 -20.40 -5.35
CA LYS A 36 5.60 -19.69 -5.10
C LYS A 36 5.69 -18.75 -3.92
N LYS A 37 5.02 -17.61 -4.02
CA LYS A 37 4.77 -16.69 -2.90
C LYS A 37 3.30 -16.78 -2.48
N TYR A 38 3.07 -16.81 -1.17
CA TYR A 38 1.76 -16.93 -0.55
C TYR A 38 1.46 -15.66 0.23
N TYR A 39 0.31 -15.08 -0.02
CA TYR A 39 -0.12 -13.85 0.62
C TYR A 39 -1.45 -14.06 1.33
N ARG A 40 -1.64 -13.30 2.40
CA ARG A 40 -2.91 -13.21 3.14
C ARG A 40 -3.39 -11.77 3.08
N CYS A 41 -4.70 -11.57 3.13
CA CYS A 41 -5.25 -10.23 3.28
C CYS A 41 -4.61 -9.50 4.47
N GLU A 42 -4.44 -8.19 4.35
CA GLU A 42 -3.92 -7.37 5.44
C GLU A 42 -4.89 -7.33 6.62
N ASN A 43 -6.21 -7.28 6.34
CA ASN A 43 -7.25 -7.33 7.36
C ASN A 43 -7.18 -8.68 8.11
N PRO A 44 -6.92 -8.69 9.44
CA PRO A 44 -6.75 -9.92 10.20
C PRO A 44 -8.02 -10.77 10.30
N GLN A 45 -9.21 -10.15 10.15
CA GLN A 45 -10.49 -10.84 10.16
C GLN A 45 -10.85 -11.42 8.77
N CYS A 46 -10.03 -11.18 7.76
CA CYS A 46 -10.26 -11.66 6.40
C CYS A 46 -9.46 -12.94 6.12
N THR A 47 -10.15 -13.96 5.62
CA THR A 47 -9.56 -15.27 5.31
C THR A 47 -9.06 -15.38 3.87
N MET A 48 -9.33 -14.38 3.02
CA MET A 48 -8.86 -14.35 1.63
C MET A 48 -7.35 -14.55 1.54
N THR A 49 -6.94 -15.46 0.66
CA THR A 49 -5.54 -15.69 0.32
C THR A 49 -5.31 -15.65 -1.17
N LEU A 50 -4.10 -15.29 -1.56
CA LEU A 50 -3.67 -15.33 -2.95
C LEU A 50 -2.27 -15.92 -3.05
N ARG A 51 -1.97 -16.47 -4.22
CA ARG A 51 -0.69 -17.09 -4.54
C ARG A 51 -0.19 -16.56 -5.87
N THR A 52 1.07 -16.18 -5.90
CA THR A 52 1.80 -15.87 -7.13
C THR A 52 2.91 -16.88 -7.35
N ASP A 53 3.47 -16.89 -8.55
CA ASP A 53 4.78 -17.51 -8.78
C ASP A 53 5.89 -16.64 -8.17
N ILE A 54 7.15 -17.02 -8.40
CA ILE A 54 8.30 -16.26 -7.89
C ILE A 54 8.47 -14.90 -8.59
N ASN A 55 7.92 -14.75 -9.79
CA ASN A 55 7.95 -13.56 -10.64
C ASN A 55 6.70 -12.66 -10.45
N ASP A 56 5.95 -12.88 -9.36
CA ASP A 56 4.77 -12.10 -8.99
C ASP A 56 3.61 -12.18 -10.00
N VAL A 57 3.54 -13.26 -10.79
CA VAL A 57 2.39 -13.57 -11.65
C VAL A 57 1.31 -14.28 -10.84
N LEU A 58 0.07 -13.78 -10.92
CA LEU A 58 -1.07 -14.37 -10.20
C LEU A 58 -1.30 -15.82 -10.65
N ILE A 59 -1.20 -16.77 -9.71
CA ILE A 59 -1.54 -18.17 -9.96
C ILE A 59 -2.99 -18.45 -9.55
N ARG A 60 -3.37 -18.06 -8.33
CA ARG A 60 -4.68 -18.39 -7.76
C ARG A 60 -5.06 -17.47 -6.61
N THR A 61 -6.36 -17.22 -6.47
CA THR A 61 -7.00 -16.69 -5.25
C THR A 61 -7.85 -17.77 -4.59
N LYS A 62 -7.99 -17.72 -3.27
CA LYS A 62 -8.83 -18.63 -2.49
C LYS A 62 -9.66 -17.83 -1.48
N ASP A 63 -10.93 -18.18 -1.37
CA ASP A 63 -11.97 -17.53 -0.56
C ASP A 63 -12.38 -16.16 -1.14
N HIS A 64 -13.23 -15.43 -0.43
CA HIS A 64 -13.71 -14.09 -0.79
C HIS A 64 -13.36 -13.09 0.31
N HIS A 65 -13.21 -11.81 -0.06
CA HIS A 65 -13.06 -10.76 0.94
C HIS A 65 -14.40 -10.59 1.68
N ASN A 66 -14.32 -10.43 3.00
CA ASN A 66 -15.45 -10.18 3.89
C ASN A 66 -15.54 -8.70 4.31
N HIS A 67 -14.82 -7.83 3.62
CA HIS A 67 -14.82 -6.40 3.83
C HIS A 67 -14.74 -5.70 2.46
N PRO A 68 -15.21 -4.44 2.36
CA PRO A 68 -15.08 -3.67 1.13
C PRO A 68 -13.62 -3.33 0.84
N PRO A 69 -13.28 -3.03 -0.43
CA PRO A 69 -11.99 -2.42 -0.76
C PRO A 69 -11.91 -0.99 -0.19
N GLU A 70 -10.70 -0.55 0.12
CA GLU A 70 -10.43 0.76 0.74
C GLU A 70 -9.45 1.57 -0.15
N PRO A 71 -9.86 1.96 -1.38
CA PRO A 71 -9.00 2.65 -2.34
C PRO A 71 -8.41 3.96 -1.80
N GLU A 72 -9.20 4.73 -1.07
CA GLU A 72 -8.79 5.99 -0.44
C GLU A 72 -7.65 5.78 0.56
N GLN A 73 -7.67 4.70 1.34
CA GLN A 73 -6.58 4.37 2.24
C GLN A 73 -5.30 3.99 1.48
N ILE A 74 -5.43 3.34 0.33
CA ILE A 74 -4.30 3.01 -0.53
C ILE A 74 -3.65 4.29 -1.07
N GLU A 75 -4.45 5.26 -1.51
CA GLU A 75 -3.95 6.56 -1.99
C GLU A 75 -3.15 7.28 -0.89
N VAL A 76 -3.73 7.38 0.31
CA VAL A 76 -3.05 8.00 1.45
C VAL A 76 -1.76 7.26 1.82
N ARG A 77 -1.74 5.93 1.72
CA ARG A 77 -0.51 5.14 1.97
C ARG A 77 0.56 5.41 0.91
N LYS A 78 0.20 5.55 -0.36
CA LYS A 78 1.14 5.93 -1.43
C LYS A 78 1.74 7.30 -1.19
N LEU A 79 0.91 8.30 -0.88
CA LEU A 79 1.37 9.65 -0.53
C LEU A 79 2.34 9.62 0.67
N LYS A 80 1.95 8.94 1.77
CA LYS A 80 2.80 8.78 2.97
C LYS A 80 4.14 8.15 2.64
N HIS A 81 4.17 7.17 1.73
CA HIS A 81 5.40 6.52 1.32
C HIS A 81 6.31 7.51 0.59
N VAL A 82 5.79 8.27 -0.38
CA VAL A 82 6.57 9.27 -1.12
C VAL A 82 7.13 10.35 -0.18
N ILE A 83 6.31 10.90 0.71
CA ILE A 83 6.78 11.89 1.70
C ILE A 83 7.88 11.30 2.58
N LYS A 84 7.73 10.05 3.04
CA LYS A 84 8.75 9.36 3.85
C LYS A 84 10.06 9.16 3.09
N GLU A 85 9.99 8.73 1.83
CA GLU A 85 11.20 8.51 1.03
C GLU A 85 11.92 9.82 0.72
N ARG A 86 11.20 10.88 0.34
CA ARG A 86 11.80 12.21 0.16
C ARG A 86 12.42 12.72 1.47
N ALA A 87 11.72 12.58 2.60
CA ALA A 87 12.23 13.03 3.89
C ALA A 87 13.47 12.29 4.39
N LYS A 88 13.75 11.08 3.89
CA LYS A 88 14.98 10.34 4.18
C LYS A 88 16.13 10.71 3.25
N ASN A 89 15.82 10.94 1.97
CA ASN A 89 16.81 11.07 0.91
C ASN A 89 17.16 12.54 0.59
N GLU A 90 16.37 13.50 1.06
CA GLU A 90 16.55 14.92 0.79
C GLU A 90 16.75 15.73 2.08
N THR A 91 17.49 16.83 1.96
CA THR A 91 17.66 17.83 3.05
C THR A 91 16.48 18.80 3.14
N THR A 92 15.54 18.74 2.19
CA THR A 92 14.34 19.59 2.16
C THR A 92 13.57 19.48 3.49
N PRO A 93 13.16 20.61 4.11
CA PRO A 93 12.40 20.55 5.35
C PRO A 93 11.11 19.73 5.19
N LYS A 94 10.83 18.82 6.14
CA LYS A 94 9.64 17.96 6.15
C LYS A 94 8.31 18.70 5.89
N PRO A 95 8.08 19.91 6.45
CA PRO A 95 6.94 20.74 6.10
C PRO A 95 6.76 20.96 4.59
N LYS A 96 7.83 21.40 3.94
CA LYS A 96 7.84 21.73 2.52
C LYS A 96 7.61 20.49 1.66
N ILE A 97 8.20 19.35 2.02
CA ILE A 97 7.94 18.07 1.34
C ILE A 97 6.46 17.70 1.42
N TYR A 98 5.82 17.86 2.59
CA TYR A 98 4.41 17.57 2.77
C TYR A 98 3.53 18.43 1.85
N ASP A 99 3.74 19.76 1.86
CA ASP A 99 2.94 20.69 1.05
C ASP A 99 3.11 20.42 -0.45
N GLU A 100 4.35 20.18 -0.90
CA GLU A 100 4.64 19.85 -2.30
C GLU A 100 3.98 18.53 -2.73
N GLU A 101 4.12 17.47 -1.94
CA GLU A 101 3.61 16.15 -2.32
C GLU A 101 2.10 16.07 -2.21
N THR A 102 1.48 16.74 -1.22
CA THR A 102 0.01 16.82 -1.13
C THR A 102 -0.59 17.62 -2.27
N ALA A 103 0.05 18.72 -2.70
CA ALA A 103 -0.39 19.48 -3.86
C ALA A 103 -0.19 18.73 -5.19
N ARG A 104 0.84 17.89 -5.29
CA ARG A 104 1.13 17.07 -6.49
C ARG A 104 0.26 15.82 -6.58
N PHE A 105 -0.05 15.19 -5.45
CA PHE A 105 -0.89 13.99 -5.44
C PHE A 105 -2.34 14.35 -5.79
N CYS A 106 -2.80 13.88 -6.95
CA CYS A 106 -4.21 13.97 -7.34
C CYS A 106 -5.06 12.98 -6.52
N LEU A 107 -5.33 13.31 -5.27
CA LEU A 107 -6.15 12.50 -4.38
C LEU A 107 -7.65 12.66 -4.70
N THR A 108 -8.40 11.59 -4.52
CA THR A 108 -9.87 11.66 -4.50
C THR A 108 -10.36 12.49 -3.31
N SER A 109 -11.57 13.07 -3.40
CA SER A 109 -12.13 13.88 -2.31
C SER A 109 -12.22 13.11 -0.99
N LEU A 110 -12.56 11.82 -1.07
CA LEU A 110 -12.60 10.92 0.08
C LEU A 110 -11.20 10.70 0.66
N ALA A 111 -10.18 10.50 -0.18
CA ALA A 111 -8.82 10.39 0.29
C ALA A 111 -8.34 11.69 0.97
N ILE A 112 -8.64 12.86 0.41
CA ILE A 112 -8.29 14.17 1.01
C ILE A 112 -8.83 14.27 2.44
N ALA A 113 -10.07 13.84 2.68
CA ALA A 113 -10.70 13.89 4.01
C ALA A 113 -9.98 13.02 5.07
N ILE A 114 -9.23 11.99 4.66
CA ILE A 114 -8.48 11.09 5.55
C ILE A 114 -6.96 11.28 5.47
N VAL A 115 -6.47 12.24 4.67
CA VAL A 115 -5.05 12.62 4.70
C VAL A 115 -4.74 13.17 6.08
N PRO A 116 -3.75 12.61 6.80
CA PRO A 116 -3.37 13.14 8.09
C PRO A 116 -2.68 14.49 7.93
N SER A 117 -2.81 15.34 8.93
CA SER A 117 -2.14 16.63 8.98
C SER A 117 -0.62 16.50 8.91
N GLN A 118 0.03 17.57 8.46
CA GLN A 118 1.48 17.69 8.42
C GLN A 118 2.15 17.35 9.77
N ARG A 119 1.54 17.77 10.90
CA ARG A 119 2.04 17.49 12.25
C ARG A 119 2.04 15.99 12.56
N GLU A 120 0.96 15.29 12.19
CA GLU A 120 0.84 13.84 12.38
C GLU A 120 1.81 13.05 11.49
N ILE A 121 2.11 13.55 10.29
CA ILE A 121 3.13 12.93 9.44
C ILE A 121 4.52 13.16 10.02
N SER A 122 4.85 14.39 10.41
CA SER A 122 6.18 14.74 10.94
C SER A 122 6.55 13.93 12.17
N THR A 123 5.63 13.80 13.14
CA THR A 123 5.87 12.98 14.34
C THR A 123 6.18 11.53 13.99
N ARG A 124 5.46 10.92 13.04
CA ARG A 124 5.66 9.53 12.63
C ARG A 124 6.91 9.30 11.78
N ILE A 125 7.47 10.34 11.14
CA ILE A 125 8.74 10.26 10.41
C ILE A 125 9.93 10.33 11.38
N LEU A 126 9.82 11.09 12.48
CA LEU A 126 10.90 11.29 13.45
C LEU A 126 11.32 10.02 14.22
N TYR A 127 10.47 8.98 14.25
CA TYR A 127 10.76 7.72 14.96
C TYR A 127 11.22 6.58 14.04
N ILE A 128 11.53 6.86 12.78
CA ILE A 128 12.17 5.88 11.89
C ILE A 128 13.69 6.12 12.00
N ARG A 129 14.28 5.59 13.07
CA ARG A 129 15.73 5.38 13.19
C ARG A 129 16.08 3.98 12.70
#